data_AF-A0A3N5N2H5-F1
#
_entry.id   AF-A0A3N5N2H5-F1
#
_cell.length_a   1.000
_cell.length_b   1.000
_cell.length_c   1.000
_cell.angle_alpha   90.00
_cell.angle_beta   90.00
_cell.angle_gamma   90.00
#
_symmetry.space_group_name_H-M   'P 1'
#
loop_
_entity.id
_entity.type
_entity.pdbx_description
1 polymer ?
#
loop_
_entity_poly.entity_id
_entity_poly.type
_entity_poly.pdbx_seq_one_letter_code
_entity_poly.pdbx_strand_id
1 'polypeptide(L)'
;MQILAEKPSTETLRAKFNYVVDTGVQLVRYIDWPEMEPHAVLPQFREHEMTVRDGRPLRDTFDLDTHGFVFVDHVTRVRDFTDEAERA
;
A
#
# COMPACT_ATOMS: atom_id res chain seq x y z
N MET A 1 10.01 -29.38 4.74
CA MET A 1 8.93 -28.55 5.32
C MET A 1 8.33 -27.75 4.17
N GLN A 2 7.16 -28.16 3.66
CA GLN A 2 6.49 -27.45 2.56
C GLN A 2 5.57 -26.39 3.17
N ILE A 3 5.90 -25.13 2.97
CA ILE A 3 4.96 -24.02 3.15
C ILE A 3 4.05 -24.02 1.93
N LEU A 4 2.95 -24.78 1.98
CA LEU A 4 1.80 -24.51 1.14
C LEU A 4 1.17 -23.22 1.65
N ALA A 5 1.67 -22.08 1.14
CA ALA A 5 0.90 -20.86 1.15
C ALA A 5 -0.28 -21.08 0.22
N GLU A 6 -1.40 -21.53 0.80
CA GLU A 6 -2.69 -21.59 0.13
C GLU A 6 -3.01 -20.15 -0.29
N LYS A 7 -2.83 -19.85 -1.58
CA LYS A 7 -3.14 -18.53 -2.13
C LYS A 7 -4.65 -18.33 -1.93
N PRO A 8 -5.10 -17.30 -1.20
CA PRO A 8 -6.52 -16.99 -1.16
C PRO A 8 -6.98 -16.79 -2.61
N SER A 9 -7.92 -17.63 -3.04
CA SER A 9 -8.47 -17.70 -4.39
C SER A 9 -9.46 -16.57 -4.68
N THR A 10 -9.64 -15.65 -3.75
CA THR A 10 -10.59 -14.55 -3.88
C THR A 10 -9.98 -13.42 -4.68
N GLU A 11 -10.51 -13.18 -5.89
CA GLU A 11 -10.22 -11.98 -6.68
C GLU A 11 -10.54 -10.69 -5.92
N THR A 12 -11.38 -10.77 -4.88
CA THR A 12 -11.76 -9.64 -4.05
C THR A 12 -11.81 -9.99 -2.57
N LEU A 13 -11.44 -9.06 -1.70
CA LEU A 13 -11.60 -9.16 -0.24
C LEU A 13 -12.22 -7.90 0.36
N ARG A 14 -12.82 -8.01 1.56
CA ARG A 14 -13.31 -6.86 2.32
C ARG A 14 -12.26 -6.47 3.35
N ALA A 15 -11.88 -5.20 3.37
CA ALA A 15 -10.91 -4.67 4.31
C ALA A 15 -11.36 -3.30 4.84
N LYS A 16 -10.91 -2.98 6.04
CA LYS A 16 -11.17 -1.72 6.73
C LYS A 16 -10.03 -0.76 6.46
N PHE A 17 -10.34 0.43 5.94
CA PHE A 17 -9.38 1.48 5.65
C PHE A 17 -9.68 2.72 6.47
N ASN A 18 -8.63 3.38 6.98
CA ASN A 18 -8.75 4.64 7.68
C ASN A 18 -8.64 5.79 6.68
N TYR A 19 -9.72 6.55 6.54
CA TYR A 19 -9.76 7.76 5.75
C TYR A 19 -9.69 8.98 6.66
N VAL A 20 -8.99 10.02 6.20
CA VAL A 20 -9.00 11.33 6.87
C VAL A 20 -10.37 11.95 6.65
N VAL A 21 -11.01 12.37 7.75
CA VAL A 21 -12.27 13.09 7.70
C VAL A 21 -11.99 14.52 7.25
N ASP A 22 -12.68 14.95 6.19
CA ASP A 22 -12.65 16.35 5.78
C ASP A 22 -13.43 17.20 6.80
N THR A 23 -12.69 17.94 7.62
CA THR A 23 -13.23 18.88 8.61
C THR A 23 -13.29 20.31 8.07
N GLY A 24 -12.85 20.56 6.84
CA GLY A 24 -12.68 21.89 6.25
C GLY A 24 -11.54 22.72 6.87
N VAL A 25 -10.79 22.16 7.82
CA VAL A 25 -9.65 22.82 8.48
C VAL A 25 -8.35 22.20 7.99
N GLN A 26 -7.39 23.05 7.63
CA GLN A 26 -6.07 22.60 7.21
C GLN A 26 -5.35 21.86 8.35
N LEU A 27 -4.88 20.65 8.07
CA LEU A 27 -4.09 19.86 8.99
C LEU A 27 -2.69 20.46 9.14
N VAL A 28 -2.21 20.54 10.37
CA VAL A 28 -0.89 21.10 10.68
C VAL A 28 -0.22 20.20 11.71
N ARG A 29 1.03 19.81 11.42
CA ARG A 29 1.88 19.04 12.34
C ARG A 29 3.23 19.73 12.46
N TYR A 30 3.66 19.97 13.69
CA TYR A 30 5.00 20.47 14.00
C TYR A 30 5.86 19.27 14.42
N ILE A 31 6.99 19.04 13.75
CA ILE A 31 7.85 17.87 14.04
C ILE A 31 9.01 18.29 14.95
N ASP A 32 9.66 19.40 14.65
CA ASP A 32 10.86 19.88 15.37
C ASP A 32 10.61 21.12 16.23
N TRP A 33 9.34 21.42 16.55
CA TRP A 33 8.95 22.59 17.34
C TRP A 33 7.93 22.20 18.43
N PRO A 34 8.39 21.58 19.53
CA PRO A 34 7.51 21.01 20.55
C PRO A 34 6.65 22.06 21.26
N GLU A 35 7.11 23.31 21.38
CA GLU A 35 6.29 24.39 21.96
C GLU A 35 5.04 24.70 21.13
N MET A 36 5.03 24.36 19.83
CA MET A 36 3.91 24.60 18.91
C MET A 36 2.98 23.39 18.74
N GLU A 37 3.29 22.24 19.33
CA GLU A 37 2.43 21.04 19.32
C GLU A 37 0.97 21.31 19.77
N PRO A 38 0.67 22.19 20.76
CA PRO A 38 -0.71 22.52 21.11
C PRO A 38 -1.50 23.21 19.98
N HIS A 39 -0.81 23.80 19.01
CA HIS A 39 -1.41 24.42 17.82
C HIS A 39 -1.50 23.46 16.63
N ALA A 40 -1.08 22.20 16.79
CA ALA A 40 -1.25 21.19 15.77
C ALA A 40 -2.73 20.88 15.55
N VAL A 41 -3.09 20.69 14.28
CA VAL A 41 -4.42 20.23 13.87
C VAL A 41 -4.23 18.83 13.31
N LEU A 42 -4.42 17.83 14.16
CA LEU A 42 -4.24 16.44 13.80
C LEU A 42 -5.43 15.90 12.98
N PRO A 43 -5.19 14.99 12.03
CA PRO A 43 -6.26 14.35 11.27
C PRO A 43 -7.18 13.55 12.20
N GLN A 44 -8.49 13.67 11.94
CA GLN A 44 -9.46 12.71 12.45
C GLN A 44 -9.60 11.59 11.42
N PHE A 45 -9.59 10.35 11.88
CA PHE A 45 -9.75 9.19 11.00
C PHE A 45 -11.12 8.55 11.16
N ARG A 46 -11.68 8.07 10.06
CA ARG A 46 -12.87 7.23 10.03
C ARG A 46 -12.56 5.94 9.30
N GLU A 47 -12.99 4.83 9.88
CA GLU A 47 -12.87 3.53 9.25
C GLU A 47 -14.00 3.33 8.22
N HIS A 48 -13.62 2.92 7.01
CA HIS A 48 -14.54 2.54 5.95
C HIS A 48 -14.22 1.12 5.50
N GLU A 49 -15.24 0.26 5.47
CA GLU A 49 -15.11 -1.07 4.89
C GLU A 49 -15.24 -1.00 3.38
N MET A 50 -14.19 -1.43 2.68
CA MET A 50 -14.09 -1.39 1.23
C MET A 50 -13.79 -2.76 0.64
N THR A 51 -14.21 -2.95 -0.61
CA THR A 51 -13.84 -4.13 -1.39
C THR A 51 -12.52 -3.86 -2.12
N VAL A 52 -11.49 -4.63 -1.79
CA VAL A 52 -10.20 -4.64 -2.46
C VAL A 52 -10.23 -5.72 -3.54
N ARG A 53 -9.68 -5.43 -4.72
CA ARG A 53 -9.59 -6.37 -5.85
C ARG A 53 -8.14 -6.71 -6.14
N ASP A 54 -7.84 -7.95 -6.53
CA ASP A 54 -6.52 -8.32 -7.05
C ASP A 54 -6.29 -7.55 -8.36
N GLY A 55 -5.30 -6.66 -8.35
CA GLY A 55 -4.95 -5.85 -9.52
C GLY A 55 -4.09 -6.61 -10.53
N ARG A 56 -3.48 -7.75 -10.18
CA ARG A 56 -2.56 -8.47 -11.08
C ARG A 56 -3.21 -8.92 -12.39
N PRO A 57 -4.46 -9.43 -12.42
CA PRO A 57 -5.16 -9.72 -13.68
C PRO A 57 -5.42 -8.48 -14.54
N LEU A 58 -5.40 -7.28 -13.96
CA LEU A 58 -5.64 -6.00 -14.63
C LEU A 58 -4.33 -5.27 -14.98
N ARG A 59 -3.19 -5.97 -14.96
CA ARG A 59 -1.86 -5.34 -15.10
C ARG A 59 -1.71 -4.45 -16.35
N ASP A 60 -2.39 -4.79 -17.44
CA ASP A 60 -2.29 -4.10 -18.72
C ASP A 60 -3.21 -2.87 -18.82
N THR A 61 -4.00 -2.58 -17.77
CA THR A 61 -4.90 -1.42 -17.74
C THR A 61 -4.31 -0.22 -17.00
N PHE A 62 -3.24 -0.41 -16.23
CA PHE A 62 -2.59 0.65 -15.46
C PHE A 62 -1.49 1.32 -16.26
N ASP A 63 -1.56 2.65 -16.37
CA ASP A 63 -0.57 3.48 -17.04
C ASP A 63 -0.13 4.64 -16.14
N LEU A 64 1.12 5.06 -16.33
CA LEU A 64 1.76 6.06 -15.48
C LEU A 64 1.06 7.43 -15.55
N ASP A 65 0.55 7.82 -16.72
CA ASP A 65 -0.03 9.15 -16.94
C ASP A 65 -1.39 9.31 -16.27
N THR A 66 -2.23 8.28 -16.31
CA THR A 66 -3.60 8.31 -15.76
C THR A 66 -3.64 7.86 -14.31
N HIS A 67 -2.89 6.81 -13.97
CA HIS A 67 -2.98 6.15 -12.66
C HIS A 67 -1.83 6.53 -11.72
N GLY A 68 -0.74 7.11 -12.23
CA GLY A 68 0.45 7.44 -11.45
C GLY A 68 1.35 6.23 -11.14
N PHE A 69 1.01 5.05 -11.67
CA PHE A 69 1.82 3.84 -11.55
C PHE A 69 1.55 2.88 -12.71
N VAL A 70 2.45 1.90 -12.91
CA VAL A 70 2.29 0.81 -13.87
C VAL A 70 2.89 -0.46 -13.30
N PHE A 71 2.36 -1.62 -13.68
CA PHE A 71 2.97 -2.91 -13.37
C PHE A 71 3.97 -3.30 -14.45
N VAL A 72 5.24 -3.43 -14.07
CA VAL A 72 6.33 -3.86 -14.95
C VAL A 72 6.89 -5.20 -14.49
N ASP A 73 7.29 -6.04 -15.44
CA ASP A 73 8.01 -7.26 -15.13
C ASP A 73 9.46 -6.90 -14.79
N HIS A 74 9.86 -7.14 -13.54
CA HIS A 74 11.24 -7.03 -13.12
C HIS A 74 11.82 -8.43 -12.90
N VAL A 75 12.37 -9.00 -13.97
CA VAL A 75 12.99 -10.32 -13.93
C VAL A 75 14.32 -10.20 -13.19
N THR A 76 14.37 -10.77 -11.98
CA THR A 76 15.61 -10.90 -11.22
C THR A 76 16.62 -11.78 -11.98
N ARG A 77 17.91 -11.49 -11.82
CA ARG A 77 18.99 -12.36 -12.32
C ARG A 77 19.22 -13.57 -11.40
N VAL A 78 18.78 -13.49 -10.15
CA VAL A 78 18.77 -14.60 -9.19
C VAL A 78 17.70 -15.59 -9.61
N ARG A 79 18.12 -16.80 -9.97
CA ARG A 79 17.25 -17.90 -10.41
C ARG A 79 16.75 -18.70 -9.21
N ASP A 80 17.57 -18.83 -8.18
CA ASP A 80 17.27 -19.51 -6.94
C ASP A 80 17.69 -18.66 -5.73
N PHE A 81 16.69 -18.08 -5.06
CA PHE A 81 16.90 -17.31 -3.84
C PHE A 81 17.36 -18.18 -2.65
N THR A 82 17.43 -19.50 -2.79
CA THR A 82 17.95 -20.44 -1.79
C THR A 82 19.38 -20.92 -2.06
N ASP A 83 19.91 -20.69 -3.25
CA ASP A 83 21.31 -20.95 -3.58
C ASP A 83 22.21 -19.86 -2.95
N GLU A 84 23.20 -20.29 -2.18
CA GLU A 84 24.17 -19.40 -1.54
C GLU A 84 25.05 -18.68 -2.57
N ALA A 85 25.38 -19.32 -3.68
CA ALA A 85 26.22 -18.74 -4.73
C ALA A 85 25.51 -17.61 -5.51
N GLU A 86 24.18 -17.64 -5.57
CA GLU A 86 23.39 -16.61 -6.28
C GLU A 86 23.02 -15.41 -5.39
N ARG A 87 23.33 -15.46 -4.08
CA ARG A 87 23.04 -14.38 -3.11
C ARG A 87 24.17 -13.36 -2.94
N ALA A 88 25.36 -13.62 -3.49
CA ALA A 88 26.57 -12.82 -3.29
C ALA A 88 26.74 -11.68 -4.31
#